data_AF-A0A5C8D411-F1
#
_entry.id   AF-A0A5C8D411-F1
#
_cell.length_a   1.000
_cell.length_b   1.000
_cell.length_c   1.000
_cell.angle_alpha   90.00
_cell.angle_beta   90.00
_cell.angle_gamma   90.00
#
_symmetry.space_group_name_H-M   'P 1'
#
loop_
_entity.id
_entity.type
_entity.pdbx_description
1 polymer ?
#
loop_
_entity_poly.entity_id
_entity_poly.type
_entity_poly.pdbx_seq_one_letter_code
_entity_poly.pdbx_strand_id
1 'polypeptide(L)'
;AERHRRAQTAIDDLWAFTGELFHADQSDAELIASGVAVDPETLRGVWMDTVSNVLGVATLKRPASDWMQKGGRTGNHTEHLGHLLSELQSMQRTFPNATW
;
A
#
# COMPACT_ATOMS: atom_id res chain seq x y z
N ALA A 1 -7.13 -25.75 8.75
CA ALA A 1 -8.39 -24.97 8.81
C ALA A 1 -8.15 -23.56 9.33
N GLU A 2 -7.78 -23.38 10.61
CA GLU A 2 -7.70 -22.03 11.22
C GLU A 2 -6.63 -21.10 10.62
N ARG A 3 -5.40 -21.57 10.39
CA ARG A 3 -4.34 -20.75 9.76
C ARG A 3 -4.72 -20.31 8.35
N HIS A 4 -5.35 -21.19 7.58
CA HIS A 4 -5.81 -20.90 6.23
C HIS A 4 -6.91 -19.84 6.23
N ARG A 5 -7.89 -19.95 7.14
CA ARG A 5 -8.94 -18.94 7.33
C ARG A 5 -8.34 -17.58 7.67
N ARG A 6 -7.40 -17.51 8.62
CA ARG A 6 -6.73 -16.25 9.00
C ARG A 6 -5.97 -15.62 7.83
N ALA A 7 -5.28 -16.43 7.02
CA ALA A 7 -4.58 -15.94 5.85
C ALA A 7 -5.54 -15.40 4.79
N GLN A 8 -6.66 -16.09 4.52
CA GLN A 8 -7.68 -15.60 3.60
C GLN A 8 -8.29 -14.28 4.08
N THR A 9 -8.66 -14.19 5.36
CA THR A 9 -9.20 -12.95 5.95
C THR A 9 -8.21 -11.79 5.81
N ALA A 10 -6.92 -12.01 6.08
CA ALA A 10 -5.92 -10.96 5.92
C ALA A 10 -5.79 -10.46 4.46
N ILE A 11 -5.91 -11.36 3.48
CA ILE A 11 -5.94 -10.98 2.07
C ILE A 11 -7.20 -10.17 1.75
N ASP A 12 -8.37 -10.63 2.19
CA ASP A 12 -9.65 -9.96 1.95
C ASP A 12 -9.65 -8.53 2.54
N ASP A 13 -9.15 -8.37 3.78
CA ASP A 13 -9.12 -7.09 4.49
C ASP A 13 -8.13 -6.07 3.88
N LEU A 14 -7.00 -6.55 3.34
CA LEU A 14 -5.94 -5.67 2.85
C LEU A 14 -6.03 -5.38 1.34
N TRP A 15 -6.82 -6.15 0.59
CA TRP A 15 -6.81 -6.11 -0.87
C TRP A 15 -7.10 -4.73 -1.45
N ALA A 16 -8.05 -4.00 -0.87
CA ALA A 16 -8.45 -2.70 -1.37
C ALA A 16 -7.30 -1.67 -1.39
N PHE A 17 -6.31 -1.81 -0.51
CA PHE A 17 -5.15 -0.91 -0.47
C PHE A 17 -4.13 -1.18 -1.58
N THR A 18 -4.20 -2.35 -2.23
CA THR A 18 -3.26 -2.70 -3.32
C THR A 18 -3.47 -1.85 -4.57
N GLY A 19 -4.65 -1.26 -4.75
CA GLY A 19 -4.93 -0.40 -5.91
C GLY A 19 -4.06 0.86 -5.94
N GLU A 20 -3.73 1.43 -4.78
CA GLU A 20 -2.84 2.59 -4.71
C GLU A 20 -1.42 2.26 -5.16
N LEU A 21 -0.96 1.00 -5.14
CA LEU A 21 0.40 0.63 -5.60
C LEU A 21 0.71 1.10 -7.03
N PHE A 22 -0.33 1.18 -7.87
CA PHE A 22 -0.23 1.49 -9.30
C PHE A 22 -0.69 2.91 -9.65
N HIS A 23 -0.96 3.74 -8.63
CA HIS A 23 -1.38 5.12 -8.85
C HIS A 23 -0.16 6.03 -9.02
N ALA A 24 -0.14 6.80 -10.11
CA ALA A 24 0.74 7.94 -10.31
C ALA A 24 -0.04 9.25 -10.10
N ASP A 25 0.58 10.22 -9.42
CA ASP A 25 0.03 11.57 -9.29
C ASP A 25 0.72 12.59 -10.22
N GLN A 26 0.38 13.87 -10.09
CA GLN A 26 0.92 14.92 -10.95
C GLN A 26 2.44 15.08 -10.79
N SER A 27 2.98 14.86 -9.59
CA SER A 27 4.42 14.95 -9.35
C SER A 27 5.18 13.79 -9.99
N ASP A 28 4.55 12.62 -10.13
CA ASP A 28 5.12 11.47 -10.81
C ASP A 28 5.20 11.69 -12.33
N ALA A 29 4.22 12.38 -12.94
CA ALA A 29 4.08 12.47 -14.40
C ALA A 29 5.32 13.02 -15.11
N GLU A 30 5.92 14.09 -14.60
CA GLU A 30 7.13 14.71 -15.18
C GLU A 30 8.37 13.81 -15.02
N LEU A 31 8.47 13.12 -13.87
CA LEU A 31 9.57 12.20 -13.58
C LEU A 31 9.47 10.93 -14.42
N ILE A 32 8.26 10.43 -14.69
CA ILE A 32 8.01 9.31 -15.58
C ILE A 32 8.38 9.69 -17.01
N ALA A 33 7.90 10.84 -17.50
CA ALA A 33 8.18 11.31 -18.86
C ALA A 33 9.67 11.54 -19.12
N SER A 34 10.43 11.98 -18.11
CA SER A 34 11.89 12.15 -18.18
C SER A 34 12.68 10.85 -17.96
N GLY A 35 12.01 9.72 -17.69
CA GLY A 35 12.65 8.43 -17.45
C GLY A 35 13.36 8.32 -16.09
N VAL A 36 13.08 9.23 -15.16
CA VAL A 36 13.65 9.25 -13.80
C VAL A 36 12.84 8.32 -12.88
N ALA A 37 11.52 8.35 -12.99
CA ALA A 37 10.62 7.49 -12.25
C ALA A 37 10.01 6.41 -13.16
N VAL A 38 9.65 5.28 -12.57
CA VAL A 38 8.91 4.21 -13.27
C VAL A 38 7.42 4.52 -13.21
N ASP A 39 6.72 4.37 -14.35
CA ASP A 39 5.26 4.38 -14.35
C ASP A 39 4.73 3.16 -13.57
N PRO A 40 4.10 3.36 -12.40
CA PRO A 40 3.63 2.25 -11.57
C PRO A 40 2.60 1.38 -12.28
N GLU A 41 1.81 1.92 -13.20
CA GLU A 41 0.78 1.15 -13.93
C GLU A 41 1.40 0.03 -14.76
N THR A 42 2.61 0.24 -15.28
CA THR A 42 3.36 -0.77 -16.05
C THR A 42 3.70 -2.01 -15.21
N LEU A 43 3.73 -1.89 -13.89
CA LEU A 43 4.02 -2.98 -12.96
C LEU A 43 2.77 -3.82 -12.63
N ARG A 44 1.56 -3.35 -12.96
CA ARG A 44 0.30 -3.99 -12.56
C ARG A 44 0.19 -5.43 -13.07
N GLY A 45 0.52 -5.67 -14.34
CA GLY A 45 0.44 -7.01 -14.95
C GLY A 45 1.33 -8.01 -14.22
N VAL A 46 2.63 -7.70 -14.11
CA VAL A 46 3.62 -8.57 -13.46
C VAL A 46 3.28 -8.80 -11.99
N TRP A 47 2.82 -7.77 -11.28
CA TRP A 47 2.38 -7.90 -9.89
C TRP A 47 1.17 -8.82 -9.77
N MET A 48 0.15 -8.63 -10.61
CA MET A 48 -1.07 -9.44 -10.61
C MET A 48 -0.77 -10.91 -10.88
N ASP A 49 0.10 -11.21 -11.83
CA ASP A 49 0.52 -12.58 -12.14
C ASP A 49 1.25 -13.22 -10.97
N THR A 50 2.19 -12.48 -10.38
CA THR A 50 2.98 -12.94 -9.22
C THR A 50 2.07 -13.25 -8.03
N VAL A 51 1.19 -12.30 -7.66
CA VAL A 51 0.28 -12.46 -6.52
C VAL A 51 -0.74 -13.56 -6.77
N SER A 52 -1.31 -13.63 -7.98
CA SER A 52 -2.28 -14.69 -8.32
C SER A 52 -1.64 -16.07 -8.25
N ASN A 53 -0.39 -16.23 -8.71
CA ASN A 53 0.35 -17.48 -8.59
C ASN A 53 0.60 -17.85 -7.12
N VAL A 54 1.08 -16.90 -6.29
CA VAL A 54 1.31 -17.15 -4.86
C VAL A 54 0.03 -17.54 -4.13
N LEU A 55 -1.08 -16.85 -4.39
CA LEU A 55 -2.38 -17.19 -3.80
C LEU A 55 -2.84 -18.58 -4.25
N GLY A 56 -2.67 -18.93 -5.53
CA GLY A 56 -2.99 -20.26 -6.07
C GLY A 56 -2.19 -21.37 -5.39
N VAL A 57 -0.88 -21.22 -5.24
CA VAL A 57 -0.01 -22.17 -4.52
C VAL A 57 -0.43 -22.30 -3.05
N ALA A 58 -0.81 -21.19 -2.42
CA ALA A 58 -1.30 -21.17 -1.05
C ALA A 58 -2.75 -21.67 -0.90
N THR A 59 -3.42 -22.04 -2.00
CA THR A 59 -4.84 -22.41 -2.07
C THR A 59 -5.80 -21.32 -1.60
N LEU A 60 -5.37 -20.06 -1.62
CA LEU A 60 -6.15 -18.87 -1.25
C LEU A 60 -6.84 -18.28 -2.49
N LYS A 61 -7.92 -17.53 -2.25
CA LYS A 61 -8.69 -16.85 -3.28
C LYS A 61 -8.28 -15.39 -3.36
N ARG A 62 -8.21 -14.88 -4.59
CA ARG A 62 -8.09 -13.44 -4.85
C ARG A 62 -9.45 -12.77 -4.61
N PRO A 63 -9.52 -11.68 -3.85
CA PRO A 63 -10.76 -10.93 -3.67
C PRO A 63 -11.28 -10.34 -4.99
N ALA A 64 -12.61 -10.29 -5.13
CA ALA A 64 -13.30 -9.78 -6.32
C ALA A 64 -13.78 -8.32 -6.15
N SER A 65 -13.23 -7.58 -5.18
CA SER A 65 -13.63 -6.19 -4.93
C SER A 65 -13.24 -5.29 -6.09
N ASP A 66 -14.22 -4.55 -6.62
CA ASP A 66 -14.00 -3.50 -7.63
C ASP A 66 -13.53 -2.18 -7.00
N TRP A 67 -13.81 -1.98 -5.71
CA TRP A 67 -13.38 -0.79 -5.00
C TRP A 67 -11.94 -0.92 -4.49
N MET A 68 -11.17 0.16 -4.66
CA MET A 68 -9.77 0.29 -4.25
C MET A 68 -9.58 1.61 -3.49
N GLN A 69 -8.92 1.54 -2.34
CA GLN A 69 -8.53 2.69 -1.54
C GLN A 69 -7.40 3.47 -2.25
N LYS A 70 -7.44 4.80 -2.13
CA LYS A 70 -6.39 5.73 -2.58
C LYS A 70 -6.34 6.95 -1.69
N GLY A 71 -5.27 7.75 -1.79
CA GLY A 71 -5.18 9.07 -1.18
C GLY A 71 -3.94 9.26 -0.31
N GLY A 72 -3.26 8.17 0.07
CA GLY A 72 -2.05 8.22 0.88
C GLY A 72 -0.93 9.05 0.24
N ARG A 73 -0.75 8.97 -1.09
CA ARG A 73 0.22 9.82 -1.80
C ARG A 73 -0.09 11.32 -1.74
N THR A 74 -1.36 11.67 -1.56
CA THR A 74 -1.85 13.06 -1.45
C THR A 74 -2.05 13.52 0.00
N GLY A 75 -1.57 12.76 0.99
CA GLY A 75 -1.73 13.08 2.41
C GLY A 75 -3.09 12.72 3.03
N ASN A 76 -3.98 12.09 2.26
CA ASN A 76 -5.28 11.60 2.75
C ASN A 76 -5.14 10.17 3.27
N HIS A 77 -4.66 10.04 4.51
CA HIS A 77 -4.41 8.76 5.15
C HIS A 77 -5.64 8.23 5.91
N THR A 78 -5.59 6.93 6.26
CA THR A 78 -6.52 6.36 7.23
C THR A 78 -6.28 6.97 8.62
N GLU A 79 -7.25 6.77 9.52
CA GLU A 79 -7.15 7.15 10.93
C GLU A 79 -5.90 6.58 11.64
N HIS A 80 -5.34 5.49 11.13
CA HIS A 80 -4.17 4.82 11.72
C HIS A 80 -2.91 5.70 11.73
N LEU A 81 -2.66 6.50 10.69
CA LEU A 81 -1.40 7.23 10.59
C LEU A 81 -1.26 8.29 11.70
N GLY A 82 -2.36 8.96 12.06
CA GLY A 82 -2.35 9.97 13.12
C GLY A 82 -1.88 9.38 14.47
N HIS A 83 -2.39 8.20 14.82
CA HIS A 83 -1.98 7.48 16.03
C HIS A 83 -0.50 7.10 15.99
N LEU A 84 -0.04 6.52 14.88
CA LEU A 84 1.36 6.12 14.70
C LEU A 84 2.31 7.30 14.83
N LEU A 85 2.00 8.43 14.18
CA LEU A 85 2.86 9.61 14.21
C LEU A 85 2.87 10.28 15.60
N SER A 86 1.76 10.23 16.33
CA SER A 86 1.72 10.76 17.71
C SER A 86 2.72 10.05 18.62
N GLU A 87 2.83 8.73 18.52
CA GLU A 87 3.81 7.96 19.28
C GLU A 87 5.22 8.15 18.74
N LEU A 88 5.42 7.95 17.43
CA LEU A 88 6.73 8.02 16.77
C LEU A 88 7.42 9.37 16.96
N GLN A 89 6.64 10.45 16.96
CA GLN A 89 7.17 11.82 17.02
C GLN A 89 7.11 12.42 18.43
N SER A 90 6.65 11.67 19.44
CA SER A 90 6.46 12.19 20.80
C SER A 90 7.73 12.86 21.34
N MET A 91 8.87 12.14 21.34
CA MET A 91 10.14 12.66 21.85
C MET A 91 10.63 13.89 21.08
N GLN A 92 10.61 13.83 19.74
CA GLN A 92 11.08 14.94 18.90
C GLN A 92 10.20 16.19 19.03
N ARG A 93 8.89 16.02 19.24
CA ARG A 93 7.96 17.14 19.47
C ARG A 93 8.09 17.73 20.88
N THR A 94 8.41 16.91 21.88
CA THR A 94 8.66 17.37 23.26
C THR A 94 10.00 18.09 23.40
N PHE A 95 11.05 17.59 22.75
CA PHE A 95 12.42 18.12 22.83
C PHE A 95 12.96 18.49 21.43
N PRO A 96 12.46 19.57 20.82
CA PRO A 96 12.90 19.97 19.49
C PRO A 96 14.39 20.34 19.47
N ASN A 97 15.09 19.94 18.42
CA ASN A 97 16.52 20.19 18.17
C ASN A 97 17.50 19.55 19.16
N ALA A 98 17.03 18.65 20.03
CA ALA A 98 17.92 17.83 20.82
C ALA A 98 18.71 16.86 19.92
N THR A 99 19.92 16.51 20.36
CA THR A 99 20.80 15.56 19.67
C THR A 99 20.69 14.21 20.38
N TRP A 100 20.51 13.15 19.62
CA TRP A 100 20.36 11.76 20.08
C TRP A 100 21.27 10.84 19.28
#